data_AF-A0A3P6BBN2-F1
#
_entry.id   AF-A0A3P6BBN2-F1
#
_cell.length_a   1.000
_cell.length_b   1.000
_cell.length_c   1.000
_cell.angle_alpha   90.00
_cell.angle_beta   90.00
_cell.angle_gamma   90.00
#
_symmetry.space_group_name_H-M   'P 1'
#
loop_
_entity.id
_entity.type
_entity.pdbx_description
1 polymer ?
#
loop_
_entity_poly.entity_id
_entity_poly.type
_entity_poly.pdbx_seq_one_letter_code
_entity_poly.pdbx_strand_id
1 'polypeptide(L)'
;MERGSQNGEYDGRVMTEEQMEILRKQIAMYAVICGQLVSHESLSSKLPVSSGMNPTGGGYFDSIVASPSTYKISHRHRWTPTSMQLQIFESIYEEGSGTPKPQRIKEIMMELSQHGQVMDKNVYNWFQNRRPR
;
A
#
# COMPACT_ATOMS: atom_id res chain seq x y z
N MET A 1 -32.39 48.72 -31.90
CA MET A 1 -31.12 48.74 -31.14
C MET A 1 -31.56 48.77 -29.68
N GLU A 2 -31.34 47.74 -28.87
CA GLU A 2 -30.04 47.19 -28.53
C GLU A 2 -30.04 45.67 -28.36
N ARG A 3 -28.90 45.09 -28.75
CA ARG A 3 -28.46 43.73 -28.39
C ARG A 3 -27.86 43.78 -27.00
N GLY A 4 -28.18 42.80 -26.16
CA GLY A 4 -27.49 42.55 -24.91
C GLY A 4 -27.42 41.05 -24.67
N SER A 5 -26.53 40.38 -25.39
CA SER A 5 -26.14 38.99 -25.16
C SER A 5 -25.74 38.80 -23.70
N GLN A 6 -26.38 37.86 -23.01
CA GLN A 6 -25.80 37.29 -21.79
C GLN A 6 -25.35 35.87 -22.13
N ASN A 7 -24.03 35.80 -22.23
CA ASN A 7 -23.22 34.68 -22.65
C ASN A 7 -23.51 33.47 -21.75
N GLY A 8 -23.68 32.30 -22.36
CA GLY A 8 -23.61 31.03 -21.65
C GLY A 8 -22.26 30.91 -20.97
N GLU A 9 -22.24 31.05 -19.66
CA GLU A 9 -21.10 30.83 -18.78
C GLU A 9 -20.84 29.32 -18.75
N TYR A 10 -19.96 28.85 -19.63
CA TYR A 10 -19.38 27.52 -19.55
C TYR A 10 -18.48 27.50 -18.30
N ASP A 11 -19.09 27.21 -17.16
CA ASP A 11 -18.42 26.87 -15.90
C ASP A 11 -17.40 25.78 -16.23
N GLY A 12 -16.10 26.06 -16.03
CA GLY A 12 -14.96 25.18 -16.31
C GLY A 12 -14.90 23.96 -15.37
N ARG A 13 -16.07 23.46 -15.01
CA ARG A 13 -16.31 22.42 -14.03
C ARG A 13 -15.96 21.07 -14.64
N VAL A 14 -14.72 20.65 -14.40
CA VAL A 14 -14.17 19.36 -14.83
C VAL A 14 -14.88 18.16 -14.18
N MET A 15 -15.59 18.38 -13.07
CA MET A 15 -16.31 17.35 -12.31
C MET A 15 -17.68 17.84 -11.85
N THR A 16 -18.71 17.01 -12.01
CA THR A 16 -20.07 17.33 -11.56
C THR A 16 -20.13 17.58 -10.05
N GLU A 17 -21.21 18.21 -9.56
CA GLU A 17 -21.40 18.45 -8.12
C GLU A 17 -21.36 17.16 -7.30
N GLU A 18 -21.98 16.11 -7.82
CA GLU A 18 -21.96 14.78 -7.23
C GLU A 18 -20.55 14.18 -7.20
N GLN A 19 -19.78 14.30 -8.29
CA GLN A 19 -18.39 13.85 -8.35
C GLN A 19 -17.49 14.62 -7.37
N MET A 20 -17.71 15.93 -7.25
CA MET A 20 -17.02 16.77 -6.26
C MET A 20 -17.39 16.39 -4.82
N GLU A 21 -18.65 16.02 -4.57
CA GLU A 21 -19.08 15.55 -3.25
C GLU A 21 -18.46 14.19 -2.89
N ILE A 22 -18.42 13.26 -3.85
CA ILE A 22 -17.75 11.96 -3.69
C ILE A 22 -16.26 12.16 -3.40
N LEU A 23 -15.58 13.04 -4.16
CA LEU A 23 -14.17 13.36 -3.95
C LEU A 23 -13.93 13.94 -2.55
N ARG A 24 -14.79 14.86 -2.09
CA ARG A 24 -14.71 15.41 -0.73
C ARG A 24 -14.88 14.33 0.33
N LYS A 25 -15.84 13.41 0.16
CA LYS A 25 -16.04 12.26 1.07
C LYS A 25 -14.81 11.35 1.11
N GLN A 26 -14.20 11.07 -0.04
CA GLN A 26 -12.98 10.27 -0.14
C GLN A 26 -11.78 10.96 0.54
N ILE A 27 -11.59 12.26 0.31
CA ILE A 27 -10.53 13.04 0.96
C ILE A 27 -10.71 13.05 2.49
N ALA A 28 -11.94 13.24 2.97
CA ALA A 28 -12.24 13.23 4.41
C ALA A 28 -11.94 11.87 5.04
N MET A 29 -12.37 10.78 4.39
CA MET A 29 -12.07 9.41 4.84
C MET A 29 -10.55 9.17 4.91
N TYR A 30 -9.81 9.56 3.88
CA TYR A 30 -8.36 9.42 3.84
C TYR A 30 -7.68 10.20 4.97
N ALA A 31 -8.10 11.45 5.21
CA ALA A 31 -7.57 12.28 6.30
C ALA A 31 -7.75 11.62 7.69
N VAL A 32 -8.93 11.02 7.93
CA VAL A 32 -9.20 10.27 9.17
C VAL A 32 -8.27 9.08 9.32
N ILE A 33 -8.09 8.29 8.27
CA ILE A 33 -7.20 7.12 8.28
C ILE A 33 -5.76 7.55 8.53
N CYS A 34 -5.29 8.60 7.86
CA CYS A 34 -3.96 9.16 8.08
C CYS A 34 -3.74 9.63 9.53
N GLY A 35 -4.72 10.31 10.13
CA GLY A 35 -4.65 10.75 11.53
C GLY A 35 -4.59 9.59 12.53
N GLN A 36 -5.34 8.51 12.27
CA GLN A 36 -5.28 7.29 13.07
C GLN A 36 -3.92 6.59 12.97
N LEU A 37 -3.31 6.57 11.78
CA LEU A 37 -1.98 5.97 11.57
C LEU A 37 -0.89 6.71 12.35
N VAL A 38 -0.87 8.05 12.30
CA VAL A 38 0.11 8.87 13.04
C VAL A 38 -0.05 8.70 14.56
N SER A 39 -1.29 8.57 15.04
CA SER A 39 -1.57 8.35 16.46
C SER A 39 -1.10 6.98 16.96
N HIS A 40 -1.22 5.94 16.13
CA HIS A 40 -0.75 4.60 16.46
C HIS A 40 0.79 4.52 16.46
N GLU A 41 1.47 5.26 15.58
CA GLU A 41 2.94 5.34 15.53
C GLU A 41 3.52 5.93 16.82
N SER A 42 2.86 6.95 17.41
CA SER A 42 3.26 7.55 18.69
C SER A 42 3.10 6.62 19.90
N LEU A 43 2.24 5.60 19.83
CA LEU A 43 2.04 4.62 20.91
C LEU A 43 2.96 3.41 20.76
N SER A 44 3.38 3.08 19.55
CA SER A 44 4.32 1.98 19.30
C SER A 44 5.75 2.31 19.75
N SER A 45 6.10 3.58 19.94
CA SER A 45 7.48 4.00 20.27
C SER A 45 7.83 3.97 21.76
N LYS A 46 7.01 3.36 22.64
CA LYS A 46 7.30 3.27 24.09
C LYS A 46 7.05 1.87 24.66
N LEU A 47 7.90 0.91 24.31
CA LEU A 47 8.09 -0.31 25.11
C LEU A 47 9.38 -0.15 25.92
N PRO A 48 9.32 0.06 27.25
CA PRO A 48 10.46 -0.24 28.09
C PRO A 48 10.53 -1.77 28.22
N VAL A 49 11.60 -2.35 27.67
CA VAL A 49 12.07 -3.69 28.02
C VAL A 49 12.29 -3.71 29.53
N SER A 50 11.43 -4.42 30.26
CA SER A 50 11.73 -4.86 31.63
C SER A 50 11.02 -6.17 31.95
N SER A 51 11.77 -7.25 31.74
CA SER A 51 11.89 -8.45 32.57
C SER A 51 10.87 -8.68 33.71
N GLY A 52 10.14 -9.80 33.63
CA GLY A 52 10.00 -10.77 34.74
C GLY A 52 8.62 -10.95 35.41
N MET A 53 8.22 -12.24 35.52
CA MET A 53 7.32 -12.91 36.52
C MET A 53 5.82 -12.51 36.60
N ASN A 54 4.79 -13.36 36.74
CA ASN A 54 4.54 -14.81 36.95
C ASN A 54 3.07 -15.13 36.50
N PRO A 55 2.67 -16.41 36.30
CA PRO A 55 1.33 -16.78 35.80
C PRO A 55 0.46 -17.44 36.88
N THR A 56 -0.52 -16.75 37.48
CA THR A 56 -1.66 -17.42 38.15
C THR A 56 -2.78 -16.42 38.50
N GLY A 57 -4.04 -16.78 38.26
CA GLY A 57 -5.19 -16.15 38.92
C GLY A 57 -6.33 -15.79 37.98
N GLY A 58 -7.39 -16.61 38.00
CA GLY A 58 -8.57 -16.48 37.17
C GLY A 58 -9.42 -15.23 37.46
N GLY A 59 -10.22 -14.86 36.45
CA GLY A 59 -11.25 -13.86 36.53
C GLY A 59 -12.19 -14.03 35.35
N TYR A 60 -13.35 -14.64 35.62
CA TYR A 60 -14.46 -14.73 34.70
C TYR A 60 -14.97 -13.32 34.43
N PHE A 61 -14.88 -12.86 33.19
CA PHE A 61 -15.77 -11.83 32.68
C PHE A 61 -16.10 -12.15 31.24
N ASP A 62 -17.25 -12.79 31.07
CA ASP A 62 -17.96 -12.86 29.81
C ASP A 62 -18.35 -11.42 29.44
N SER A 63 -17.72 -10.87 28.41
CA SER A 63 -18.24 -9.70 27.73
C SER A 63 -18.45 -10.11 26.28
N ILE A 64 -19.72 -10.35 25.99
CA ILE A 64 -20.24 -10.43 24.63
C ILE A 64 -19.87 -9.09 23.97
N VAL A 65 -18.72 -9.07 23.30
CA VAL A 65 -18.39 -8.02 22.37
C VAL A 65 -18.58 -8.66 21.01
N ALA A 66 -19.68 -8.29 20.37
CA ALA A 66 -19.81 -8.41 18.93
C ALA A 66 -18.58 -7.72 18.33
N SER A 67 -17.53 -8.49 18.09
CA SER A 67 -16.37 -8.06 17.34
C SER A 67 -16.79 -8.21 15.88
N PRO A 68 -17.07 -7.12 15.15
CA PRO A 68 -16.99 -7.24 13.70
C PRO A 68 -15.56 -7.73 13.45
N SER A 69 -15.42 -8.79 12.68
CA SER A 69 -14.12 -9.24 12.18
C SER A 69 -13.42 -8.03 11.57
N THR A 70 -12.60 -7.38 12.39
CA THR A 70 -11.56 -6.48 11.93
C THR A 70 -10.64 -7.42 11.19
N TYR A 71 -10.86 -7.51 9.88
CA TYR A 71 -9.83 -7.85 8.94
C TYR A 71 -8.57 -7.20 9.49
N LYS A 72 -7.65 -8.02 9.99
CA LYS A 72 -6.32 -7.55 10.29
C LYS A 72 -5.85 -7.14 8.90
N ILE A 73 -5.98 -5.86 8.53
CA ILE A 73 -5.11 -5.28 7.52
C ILE A 73 -3.76 -5.38 8.21
N SER A 74 -3.17 -6.57 8.10
CA SER A 74 -1.74 -6.72 8.09
C SER A 74 -1.36 -5.72 7.03
N HIS A 75 -0.87 -4.55 7.49
CA HIS A 75 -0.12 -3.62 6.67
C HIS A 75 1.06 -4.44 6.18
N ARG A 76 0.81 -5.30 5.18
CA ARG A 76 1.82 -6.11 4.53
C ARG A 76 2.72 -5.08 3.93
N HIS A 77 3.88 -4.91 4.55
CA HIS A 77 4.89 -4.00 4.09
C HIS A 77 5.14 -4.34 2.62
N ARG A 78 4.64 -3.49 1.72
CA ARG A 78 4.69 -3.73 0.29
C ARG A 78 6.13 -3.51 -0.10
N TRP A 79 6.77 -4.56 -0.59
CA TRP A 79 8.14 -4.44 -1.05
C TRP A 79 8.22 -3.38 -2.15
N THR A 80 9.09 -2.41 -1.93
CA THR A 80 9.41 -1.33 -2.85
C THR A 80 10.82 -1.60 -3.40
N PRO A 81 10.96 -1.94 -4.69
CA PRO A 81 12.28 -2.15 -5.29
C PRO A 81 13.10 -0.87 -5.26
N THR A 82 14.41 -1.00 -5.06
CA THR A 82 15.33 0.13 -5.22
C THR A 82 15.52 0.48 -6.69
N SER A 83 15.97 1.71 -6.99
CA SER A 83 16.22 2.14 -8.37
C SER A 83 17.21 1.23 -9.10
N MET A 84 18.26 0.76 -8.39
CA MET A 84 19.24 -0.17 -8.95
C MET A 84 18.60 -1.54 -9.24
N GLN A 85 17.75 -2.04 -8.35
CA GLN A 85 17.02 -3.28 -8.59
C GLN A 85 16.12 -3.18 -9.82
N LEU A 86 15.40 -2.05 -10.01
CA LEU A 86 14.58 -1.81 -11.19
C LEU A 86 15.40 -1.83 -12.49
N GLN A 87 16.57 -1.20 -12.49
CA GLN A 87 17.46 -1.18 -13.66
C GLN A 87 17.90 -2.60 -14.07
N ILE A 88 18.26 -3.44 -13.09
CA ILE A 88 18.62 -4.84 -13.34
C ILE A 88 17.41 -5.62 -13.88
N PHE A 89 16.23 -5.45 -13.27
CA PHE A 89 15.01 -6.08 -13.78
C PHE A 89 14.71 -5.71 -15.23
N GLU A 90 14.84 -4.43 -15.58
CA GLU A 90 14.60 -3.93 -16.95
C GLU A 90 15.62 -4.50 -17.94
N SER A 91 16.91 -4.48 -17.60
CA SER A 91 17.97 -5.09 -18.43
C SER A 91 17.70 -6.57 -18.73
N ILE A 92 17.25 -7.34 -17.73
CA ILE A 92 16.95 -8.77 -17.91
C ILE A 92 15.67 -8.96 -18.74
N TYR A 93 14.69 -8.10 -18.56
CA TYR A 93 13.43 -8.17 -19.31
C TYR A 93 13.63 -7.84 -20.80
N GLU A 94 14.45 -6.82 -21.11
CA GLU A 94 14.82 -6.43 -22.47
C GLU A 94 15.56 -7.54 -23.24
N GLU A 95 16.26 -8.43 -22.54
CA GLU A 95 16.89 -9.62 -23.12
C GLU A 95 15.87 -10.63 -23.71
N GLY A 96 14.57 -10.38 -23.57
CA GLY A 96 13.50 -11.24 -24.10
C GLY A 96 13.16 -12.40 -23.17
N SER A 97 13.65 -12.36 -21.93
CA SER A 97 13.26 -13.27 -20.86
C SER A 97 11.85 -12.92 -20.40
N GLY A 98 10.85 -13.68 -20.87
CA GLY A 98 9.47 -13.62 -20.39
C GLY A 98 9.33 -13.95 -18.90
N THR A 99 8.50 -14.94 -18.53
CA THR A 99 8.52 -15.45 -17.14
C THR A 99 9.77 -16.31 -16.95
N PRO A 100 10.73 -15.94 -16.09
CA PRO A 100 11.94 -16.73 -15.88
C PRO A 100 11.60 -18.07 -15.22
N LYS A 101 12.35 -19.13 -15.55
CA LYS A 101 12.23 -20.44 -14.86
C LYS A 101 12.60 -20.28 -13.37
N PRO A 102 12.14 -21.16 -12.46
CA PRO A 102 12.44 -21.07 -11.03
C PRO A 102 13.93 -20.98 -10.68
N GLN A 103 14.80 -21.63 -11.46
CA GLN A 103 16.26 -21.52 -11.30
C GLN A 103 16.75 -20.09 -11.59
N ARG A 104 16.29 -19.51 -12.70
CA ARG A 104 16.65 -18.14 -13.10
C ARG A 104 16.12 -17.11 -12.10
N ILE A 105 14.95 -17.34 -11.49
CA ILE A 105 14.42 -16.49 -10.42
C ILE A 105 15.40 -16.39 -9.23
N LYS A 106 16.00 -17.52 -8.83
CA LYS A 106 16.97 -17.55 -7.72
C LYS A 106 18.27 -16.83 -8.08
N GLU A 107 18.75 -16.99 -9.30
CA GLU A 107 19.93 -16.27 -9.81
C GLU A 107 19.70 -14.76 -9.77
N ILE A 108 18.55 -14.30 -10.31
CA ILE A 108 18.17 -12.89 -10.33
C ILE A 108 17.98 -12.36 -8.91
N MET A 109 17.35 -13.13 -8.02
CA MET A 109 17.21 -12.75 -6.60
C MET A 109 18.59 -12.54 -5.96
N MET A 110 19.54 -13.44 -6.20
CA MET A 110 20.88 -13.36 -5.62
C MET A 110 21.62 -12.10 -6.10
N GLU A 111 21.53 -11.76 -7.38
CA GLU A 111 22.08 -10.52 -7.94
C GLU A 111 21.43 -9.28 -7.29
N LEU A 112 20.09 -9.24 -7.26
CA LEU A 112 19.33 -8.11 -6.69
C LEU A 112 19.51 -7.94 -5.18
N SER A 113 19.83 -9.03 -4.47
CA SER A 113 20.04 -9.01 -3.01
C SER A 113 21.25 -8.16 -2.60
N GLN A 114 22.20 -7.94 -3.52
CA GLN A 114 23.34 -7.04 -3.31
C GLN A 114 22.90 -5.57 -3.23
N HIS A 115 21.74 -5.24 -3.78
CA HIS A 115 21.23 -3.87 -3.90
C HIS A 115 20.04 -3.58 -2.99
N GLY A 116 19.68 -4.52 -2.10
CA GLY A 116 18.60 -4.38 -1.13
C GLY A 116 17.86 -5.70 -0.86
N GLN A 117 17.00 -5.71 0.16
CA GLN A 117 16.20 -6.89 0.47
C GLN A 117 15.27 -7.25 -0.68
N VAL A 118 15.29 -8.51 -1.10
CA VAL A 118 14.42 -9.07 -2.15
C VAL A 118 14.10 -10.52 -1.82
N MET A 119 12.94 -11.00 -2.25
CA MET A 119 12.51 -12.39 -2.12
C MET A 119 12.15 -12.96 -3.50
N ASP A 120 12.22 -14.27 -3.68
CA ASP A 120 11.81 -14.97 -4.91
C ASP A 120 10.43 -14.52 -5.41
N LYS A 121 9.46 -14.37 -4.50
CA LYS A 121 8.08 -13.93 -4.83
C LYS A 121 8.04 -12.54 -5.45
N ASN A 122 8.96 -11.65 -5.06
CA ASN A 122 9.01 -10.29 -5.57
C ASN A 122 9.49 -10.29 -7.02
N VAL A 123 10.55 -11.07 -7.29
CA VAL A 123 11.09 -11.29 -8.64
C VAL A 123 10.02 -11.89 -9.54
N TYR A 124 9.40 -13.00 -9.13
CA TYR A 124 8.32 -13.66 -9.88
C TYR A 124 7.18 -12.68 -10.22
N ASN A 125 6.69 -11.95 -9.22
CA ASN A 125 5.59 -10.99 -9.42
C ASN A 125 5.97 -9.83 -10.33
N TRP A 126 7.21 -9.33 -10.26
CA TRP A 126 7.69 -8.27 -11.13
C TRP A 126 7.61 -8.70 -12.60
N PHE A 127 8.14 -9.88 -12.93
CA PHE A 127 8.10 -10.42 -14.29
C PHE A 127 6.68 -10.78 -14.74
N GLN A 128 5.82 -11.31 -13.86
CA GLN A 128 4.41 -11.56 -14.20
C GLN A 128 3.66 -10.26 -14.51
N ASN A 129 3.85 -9.22 -13.71
CA ASN A 129 3.16 -7.93 -13.89
C ASN A 129 3.64 -7.16 -15.12
N ARG A 130 4.84 -7.47 -15.63
CA ARG A 130 5.41 -6.85 -16.84
C ARG A 130 4.89 -7.45 -18.14
N ARG A 131 4.13 -8.55 -18.10
CA ARG A 131 3.57 -9.15 -19.32
C ARG A 131 2.47 -8.23 -19.89
N PRO A 132 2.51 -7.90 -21.19
CA PRO A 132 1.39 -7.21 -21.84
C PRO A 132 0.13 -8.08 -21.70
N ARG A 133 -0.98 -7.45 -21.31
CA ARG A 133 -2.29 -8.08 -21.14
C ARG A 133 -2.98 -8.28 -22.48
#